data_AF-A0A7C1J8D3-F1
#
_entry.id   AF-A0A7C1J8D3-F1
#
_cell.length_a   1.000
_cell.length_b   1.000
_cell.length_c   1.000
_cell.angle_alpha   90.00
_cell.angle_beta   90.00
_cell.angle_gamma   90.00
#
_symmetry.space_group_name_H-M   'P 1'
#
loop_
_entity.id
_entity.type
_entity.pdbx_description
1 polymer ?
#
loop_
_entity_poly.entity_id
_entity_poly.type
_entity_poly.pdbx_seq_one_letter_code
_entity_poly.pdbx_strand_id
1 'polypeptide(L)' 'VKGSELCTYRLSKIKETLDRLALESDRVRIEQVQISDYNRVPEIIREFAERIEEVGPNPYKGF' A
#
# COMPACT_ATOMS: atom_id res chain seq x y z
N VAL A 1 -8.96 16.26 14.89
CA VAL A 1 -8.62 15.67 13.57
C VAL A 1 -8.97 14.19 13.62
N LYS A 2 -9.76 13.66 12.69
CA LYS A 2 -10.02 12.22 12.62
C LYS A 2 -8.80 11.53 11.99
N GLY A 3 -8.18 10.60 12.71
CA GLY A 3 -6.94 9.96 12.29
C GLY A 3 -7.08 9.18 10.98
N SER A 4 -8.22 8.53 10.77
CA SER A 4 -8.55 7.80 9.54
C SER A 4 -8.64 8.72 8.33
N GLU A 5 -9.32 9.87 8.46
CA GLU A 5 -9.41 10.87 7.38
C GLU A 5 -8.02 11.43 7.03
N LEU A 6 -7.19 11.71 8.03
CA LEU A 6 -5.81 12.18 7.81
C LEU A 6 -4.94 11.12 7.11
N CYS A 7 -5.12 9.84 7.46
CA CYS A 7 -4.44 8.71 6.83
C CYS A 7 -4.79 8.63 5.34
N THR A 8 -6.09 8.65 5.01
CA THR A 8 -6.57 8.64 3.62
C THR A 8 -6.00 9.81 2.82
N TYR A 9 -6.01 11.02 3.37
CA TYR A 9 -5.44 12.20 2.71
C TYR A 9 -3.93 12.07 2.46
N ARG A 10 -3.16 11.59 3.43
CA ARG A 10 -1.71 11.41 3.26
C ARG A 10 -1.40 10.35 2.20
N LEU A 11 -2.18 9.28 2.15
CA LEU A 11 -1.96 8.22 1.18
C LEU A 11 -2.32 8.61 -0.25
N SER A 12 -3.31 9.48 -0.46
CA SER A 12 -3.56 10.04 -1.80
C SER A 12 -2.35 10.83 -2.30
N LYS A 13 -1.62 11.52 -1.41
CA LYS A 13 -0.37 12.21 -1.74
C LYS A 13 0.81 11.28 -2.01
N ILE A 14 0.86 10.13 -1.35
CA ILE A 14 1.87 9.10 -1.65
C ILE A 14 1.66 8.55 -3.05
N LYS A 15 0.42 8.22 -3.44
CA LYS A 15 0.10 7.74 -4.80
C LYS A 15 0.54 8.73 -5.89
N GLU A 16 0.15 10.00 -5.73
CA GLU A 16 0.58 11.10 -6.63
C GLU A 16 2.12 11.18 -6.74
N THR A 17 2.83 10.94 -5.64
CA THR A 17 4.30 10.93 -5.63
C THR A 17 4.88 9.72 -6.34
N LEU A 18 4.30 8.52 -6.18
CA LEU A 18 4.72 7.30 -6.86
C LEU A 18 4.53 7.42 -8.37
N ASP A 19 3.38 7.95 -8.81
CA ASP A 19 3.10 8.19 -10.22
C ASP A 19 4.14 9.14 -10.84
N ARG A 20 4.53 10.21 -10.12
CA ARG A 20 5.58 11.14 -10.56
C ARG A 20 6.97 10.47 -10.67
N LEU A 21 7.23 9.44 -9.88
CA LEU A 21 8.45 8.64 -9.95
C LEU A 21 8.37 7.51 -10.99
N ALA A 22 7.31 7.47 -11.81
CA ALA A 22 7.02 6.40 -12.75
C ALA A 22 6.97 5.00 -12.07
N LEU A 23 6.55 4.97 -10.81
CA LEU A 23 6.32 3.74 -10.06
C LEU A 23 4.84 3.41 -10.06
N GLU A 24 4.52 2.12 -10.13
CA GLU A 24 3.15 1.66 -10.06
C GLU A 24 2.55 2.01 -8.69
N SER A 25 1.44 2.75 -8.68
CA SER A 25 0.70 3.10 -7.47
C SER A 25 0.27 1.88 -6.64
N ASP A 26 0.17 0.69 -7.25
CA ASP A 26 -0.14 -0.60 -6.61
C ASP A 26 0.93 -1.05 -5.60
N ARG A 27 2.11 -0.43 -5.59
CA ARG A 27 3.15 -0.65 -4.58
C ARG A 27 2.73 -0.16 -3.18
N VAL A 28 1.61 0.53 -3.05
CA VAL A 28 1.04 0.98 -1.78
C VAL A 28 -0.46 0.64 -1.71
N ARG A 29 -0.83 -0.14 -0.70
CA ARG A 29 -2.22 -0.57 -0.41
C ARG A 29 -2.65 -0.06 0.97
N ILE A 30 -3.93 0.29 1.10
CA ILE A 30 -4.55 0.72 2.37
C ILE A 30 -5.64 -0.27 2.70
N GLU A 31 -5.60 -0.81 3.91
CA GLU A 31 -6.61 -1.72 4.41
C GLU A 31 -7.15 -1.22 5.74
N GLN A 32 -8.47 -1.23 5.88
CA GLN A 32 -9.14 -0.97 7.15
C GLN A 32 -9.59 -2.29 7.73
N VAL A 33 -9.01 -2.65 8.87
CA VAL A 33 -9.30 -3.93 9.54
C VAL A 33 -9.88 -3.63 10.90
N GLN A 34 -11.05 -4.18 11.18
CA GLN A 34 -11.65 -4.14 12.51
C GLN A 34 -10.90 -5.09 13.44
N ILE A 35 -10.88 -4.79 14.74
CA ILE A 35 -10.21 -5.66 15.72
C ILE A 35 -10.82 -7.07 15.77
N SER A 36 -12.12 -7.20 15.47
CA SER A 36 -12.82 -8.48 15.34
C SER A 36 -12.31 -9.33 14.18
N ASP A 37 -11.75 -8.70 13.15
CA ASP A 37 -11.38 -9.32 11.88
C ASP A 37 -9.87 -9.59 11.81
N TYR A 38 -9.22 -9.70 12.97
CA TYR A 38 -7.77 -9.91 13.08
C TYR A 38 -7.27 -11.11 12.25
N ASN A 39 -8.08 -12.15 12.14
CA ASN A 39 -7.79 -13.35 11.34
C ASN A 39 -7.60 -13.07 9.84
N ARG A 40 -8.04 -11.93 9.32
CA ARG A 40 -7.84 -11.52 7.91
C ARG A 40 -6.48 -10.90 7.64
N VAL A 41 -5.78 -10.42 8.67
CA VAL A 41 -4.48 -9.74 8.51
C VAL A 41 -3.45 -10.63 7.81
N PRO A 42 -3.29 -11.93 8.13
CA PRO A 42 -2.35 -12.81 7.42
C PRO A 42 -2.68 -12.97 5.93
N GLU A 43 -3.97 -13.02 5.58
CA GLU A 43 -4.44 -13.14 4.20
C GLU A 43 -4.14 -11.86 3.41
N ILE A 44 -4.47 -10.69 3.99
CA ILE A 44 -4.15 -9.38 3.39
C ILE A 44 -2.66 -9.24 3.09
N ILE A 45 -1.80 -9.66 4.01
CA ILE A 45 -0.34 -9.61 3.82
C ILE A 45 0.09 -10.56 2.69
N ARG A 46 -0.48 -11.77 2.63
CA ARG A 46 -0.17 -12.74 1.58
C ARG A 46 -0.56 -12.21 0.20
N GLU A 47 -1.79 -11.75 0.03
CA GLU A 47 -2.27 -11.16 -1.23
C GLU A 47 -1.39 -9.98 -1.67
N PHE A 48 -0.98 -9.14 -0.71
CA PHE A 48 -0.11 -8.01 -1.03
C PHE A 48 1.30 -8.47 -1.44
N ALA A 49 1.84 -9.51 -0.81
CA ALA A 49 3.12 -10.09 -1.20
C ALA A 49 3.07 -10.65 -2.62
N GLU A 50 2.03 -11.42 -2.96
CA GLU A 50 1.79 -11.94 -4.32
C GLU A 50 1.71 -10.79 -5.34
N ARG A 51 0.96 -9.73 -5.02
CA ARG A 51 0.87 -8.55 -5.90
C ARG A 51 2.22 -7.86 -6.10
N ILE A 52 3.04 -7.75 -5.05
CA ILE A 52 4.38 -7.16 -5.14
C ILE A 52 5.33 -8.03 -5.98
N GLU A 53 5.19 -9.36 -5.92
CA GLU A 53 5.93 -10.28 -6.80
C GLU A 53 5.56 -10.06 -8.27
N GLU A 54 4.28 -9.89 -8.60
CA GLU A 54 3.80 -9.57 -9.95
C GLU A 54 4.31 -8.21 -10.47
N VAL A 55 4.30 -7.19 -9.60
CA VAL A 55 4.81 -5.85 -9.90
C VAL A 55 6.34 -5.86 -10.08
N GLY A 56 7.02 -6.85 -9.50
CA GLY A 56 8.45 -7.04 -9.64
C GLY A 56 9.29 -6.05 -8.83
N PRO A 57 10.64 -6.17 -8.94
CA PRO A 57 11.57 -5.40 -8.12
C PRO A 57 11.38 -3.89 -8.35
N ASN A 58 11.60 -3.11 -7.30
CA ASN A 58 11.57 -1.65 -7.40
C ASN A 58 12.73 -1.17 -8.31
N PRO A 59 12.46 -0.39 -9.37
CA PRO A 59 13.47 0.18 -10.27
C PRO A 59 14.60 0.96 -9.58
N TYR A 60 14.33 1.53 -8.41
CA TYR A 60 15.32 2.27 -7.61
C TYR A 60 16.15 1.38 -6.67
N LYS A 61 15.89 0.07 -6.61
CA LYS A 61 16.64 -0.85 -5.74
C LYS A 61 18.04 -1.08 -6.33
N GLY A 62 19.07 -0.49 -5.72
CA GLY A 62 20.47 -0.63 -6.14
C GLY A 62 21.08 0.61 -6.79
N PHE A 63 20.34 1.73 -6.81
CA PHE A 63 20.85 3.08 -7.05
C PHE A 63 20.95 3.87 -5.75
#